data_AF-A0A7J4V2S9-F1
#
_entry.id   AF-A0A7J4V2S9-F1
#
_cell.length_a   1.000
_cell.length_b   1.000
_cell.length_c   1.000
_cell.angle_alpha   90.00
_cell.angle_beta   90.00
_cell.angle_gamma   90.00
#
_symmetry.space_group_name_H-M   'P 1'
#
loop_
_entity.id
_entity.type
_entity.pdbx_description
1 polymer ?
#
loop_
_entity_poly.entity_id
_entity_poly.type
_entity_poly.pdbx_seq_one_letter_code
_entity_poly.pdbx_strand_id
1 'polypeptide(L)'
;MVEELFAEIGKDGMFAYGEASVANAVSAGAVRLLLVLDTKVRTPSVERLLRSVEDARGEFAIISSMHEAGRRLESLGGVAGLLRYKME
;
A
#
# COMPACT_ATOMS: atom_id res chain seq x y z
N MET A 1 10.48 -0.41 -5.37
CA MET A 1 9.37 -0.25 -4.38
C MET A 1 8.27 -1.25 -4.68
N VAL A 2 7.67 -1.19 -5.88
CA VAL A 2 6.67 -2.18 -6.32
C VAL A 2 7.32 -3.57 -6.47
N GLU A 3 8.56 -3.64 -6.94
CA GLU A 3 9.32 -4.88 -7.05
C GLU A 3 9.50 -5.58 -5.70
N GLU A 4 9.77 -4.78 -4.65
CA GLU A 4 9.91 -5.27 -3.27
C GLU A 4 8.57 -5.81 -2.75
N LEU A 5 7.46 -5.10 -3.01
CA LEU A 5 6.11 -5.58 -2.68
C LEU A 5 5.85 -6.96 -3.29
N PHE A 6 6.14 -7.15 -4.58
CA PHE A 6 5.93 -8.43 -5.24
C PHE A 6 6.89 -9.52 -4.74
N ALA A 7 8.11 -9.17 -4.35
CA ALA A 7 9.04 -10.09 -3.72
C ALA A 7 8.51 -10.58 -2.35
N GLU A 8 7.89 -9.70 -1.57
CA GLU A 8 7.26 -10.07 -0.29
C GLU A 8 5.99 -10.90 -0.49
N ILE A 9 5.15 -10.56 -1.48
CA ILE A 9 3.98 -11.39 -1.85
C ILE A 9 4.42 -12.82 -2.23
N GLY A 10 5.46 -12.94 -3.06
CA GLY A 10 5.96 -14.24 -3.51
C GLY A 10 6.52 -15.12 -2.39
N LYS A 11 6.84 -14.54 -1.22
CA LYS A 11 7.34 -15.25 -0.04
C LYS A 11 6.29 -15.40 1.06
N ASP A 12 5.06 -14.95 0.82
CA ASP A 12 4.05 -14.80 1.87
C ASP A 12 4.59 -14.01 3.09
N GLY A 13 5.25 -12.88 2.80
CA GLY A 13 6.04 -12.11 3.76
C GLY A 13 5.33 -10.90 4.36
N MET A 14 6.00 -9.75 4.33
CA MET A 14 5.59 -8.51 4.99
C MET A 14 4.86 -7.57 4.03
N PHE A 15 3.66 -7.96 3.61
CA PHE A 15 2.84 -7.18 2.66
C PHE A 15 1.38 -7.07 3.09
N ALA A 16 0.69 -6.06 2.58
CA ALA A 16 -0.77 -5.97 2.55
C ALA A 16 -1.20 -5.40 1.20
N TYR A 17 -2.30 -5.88 0.62
CA TYR A 17 -2.88 -5.29 -0.58
C TYR A 17 -4.40 -5.26 -0.52
N GLY A 18 -4.99 -4.33 -1.27
CA GLY A 18 -6.42 -4.03 -1.21
C GLY A 18 -6.78 -3.16 0.00
N GLU A 19 -7.84 -2.36 -0.15
CA GLU A 19 -8.18 -1.31 0.82
C GLU A 19 -8.42 -1.86 2.24
N ALA A 20 -9.09 -3.01 2.38
CA ALA A 20 -9.40 -3.59 3.69
C ALA A 20 -8.15 -4.05 4.45
N SER A 21 -7.29 -4.86 3.83
CA SER A 21 -6.06 -5.36 4.46
C SER A 21 -5.08 -4.23 4.75
N VAL A 22 -4.97 -3.26 3.84
CA VAL A 22 -4.14 -2.07 4.06
C VAL A 22 -4.68 -1.21 5.19
N ALA A 23 -6.00 -1.00 5.29
CA ALA A 23 -6.60 -0.26 6.39
C ALA A 23 -6.32 -0.91 7.75
N ASN A 24 -6.39 -2.24 7.83
CA ASN A 24 -6.02 -2.98 9.03
C ASN A 24 -4.54 -2.77 9.37
N ALA A 25 -3.65 -2.89 8.37
CA ALA A 25 -2.22 -2.68 8.55
C ALA A 25 -1.85 -1.26 9.00
N VAL A 26 -2.52 -0.23 8.44
CA VAL A 26 -2.34 1.16 8.84
C VAL A 26 -2.79 1.36 10.29
N SER A 27 -3.97 0.82 10.65
CA SER A 27 -4.52 0.92 12.01
C SER A 27 -3.64 0.22 13.05
N ALA A 28 -3.00 -0.89 12.67
CA ALA A 28 -2.04 -1.61 13.51
C ALA A 28 -0.66 -0.93 13.59
N GLY A 29 -0.40 0.14 12.82
CA GLY A 29 0.93 0.75 12.73
C GLY A 29 1.98 -0.15 12.06
N ALA A 30 1.53 -1.17 11.31
CA ALA A 30 2.39 -2.15 10.66
C ALA A 30 2.98 -1.63 9.36
N VAL A 31 2.39 -0.60 8.74
CA VAL A 31 2.84 -0.09 7.43
C VAL A 31 4.17 0.65 7.57
N ARG A 32 5.19 0.14 6.86
CA ARG A 32 6.45 0.83 6.63
C ARG A 32 6.31 1.85 5.49
N LEU A 33 5.72 1.41 4.39
CA LEU A 33 5.56 2.19 3.16
C LEU A 33 4.23 1.85 2.49
N LEU A 34 3.36 2.85 2.32
CA LEU A 34 2.10 2.76 1.59
C LEU A 34 2.32 3.08 0.09
N LEU A 35 1.77 2.27 -0.80
CA LEU A 35 1.81 2.44 -2.25
C LEU A 35 0.38 2.66 -2.76
N VAL A 36 0.15 3.77 -3.46
CA VAL A 36 -1.19 4.18 -3.91
C VAL A 36 -1.15 4.55 -5.39
N LEU A 37 -2.09 4.08 -6.19
CA LEU A 37 -2.24 4.55 -7.56
C LEU A 37 -2.71 6.00 -7.62
N ASP A 38 -2.17 6.77 -8.56
CA ASP A 38 -2.62 8.13 -8.89
C ASP A 38 -4.13 8.24 -9.10
N THR A 39 -4.74 7.25 -9.76
CA THR A 39 -6.20 7.16 -9.98
C THR A 39 -7.01 6.96 -8.70
N LYS A 40 -6.40 6.52 -7.60
CA LYS A 40 -7.05 6.22 -6.32
C LYS A 40 -6.85 7.31 -5.27
N VAL A 41 -5.90 8.21 -5.43
CA VAL A 41 -5.54 9.24 -4.42
C VAL A 41 -6.74 10.07 -3.95
N ARG A 42 -7.69 10.37 -4.85
CA ARG A 42 -8.86 11.22 -4.57
C ARG A 42 -10.07 10.45 -4.01
N THR A 43 -9.97 9.15 -3.79
CA THR A 43 -11.09 8.41 -3.18
C THR A 43 -11.12 8.70 -1.68
N PRO A 44 -12.31 8.91 -1.08
CA PRO A 44 -12.40 9.22 0.35
C PRO A 44 -11.77 8.15 1.27
N SER A 45 -11.76 6.88 0.86
CA SER A 45 -11.11 5.81 1.60
C SER A 45 -9.58 5.95 1.60
N VAL A 46 -9.00 6.21 0.44
CA VAL A 46 -7.55 6.35 0.28
C VAL A 46 -7.03 7.65 0.89
N GLU A 47 -7.77 8.75 0.77
CA GLU A 47 -7.41 10.00 1.46
C GLU A 47 -7.31 9.80 2.98
N ARG A 48 -8.21 9.01 3.57
CA ARG A 48 -8.13 8.66 5.00
C ARG A 48 -6.89 7.83 5.31
N LEU A 49 -6.56 6.83 4.48
CA LEU A 49 -5.35 6.02 4.66
C LEU A 49 -4.08 6.86 4.60
N LEU A 50 -3.98 7.77 3.62
CA LEU A 50 -2.84 8.67 3.46
C LEU A 50 -2.64 9.54 4.71
N ARG A 51 -3.72 10.15 5.22
CA ARG A 51 -3.69 10.93 6.47
C ARG A 51 -3.25 10.07 7.66
N SER A 52 -3.83 8.89 7.82
CA SER A 52 -3.46 8.00 8.93
C SER A 52 -2.00 7.54 8.88
N VAL A 53 -1.47 7.28 7.68
CA VAL A 53 -0.04 6.97 7.49
C VAL A 53 0.83 8.18 7.84
N GLU A 54 0.46 9.38 7.38
CA GLU A 54 1.16 10.62 7.69
C GLU A 54 1.17 10.94 9.19
N ASP A 55 0.02 10.81 9.87
CA ASP A 55 -0.14 10.99 11.32
C ASP A 55 0.74 10.00 12.11
N ALA A 56 0.88 8.77 11.61
CA ALA A 56 1.74 7.73 12.18
C ALA A 56 3.22 7.87 11.79
N ARG A 57 3.61 8.96 11.10
CA ARG A 57 4.95 9.20 10.54
C ARG A 57 5.43 8.05 9.63
N GLY A 58 4.51 7.38 8.95
CA GLY A 58 4.81 6.43 7.91
C GLY A 58 5.10 7.11 6.58
N GLU A 59 5.70 6.37 5.65
CA GLU A 59 6.00 6.85 4.31
C GLU A 59 4.92 6.38 3.33
N PHE A 60 4.66 7.19 2.30
CA PHE A 60 3.81 6.78 1.18
C PHE A 60 4.40 7.21 -0.16
N ALA A 61 4.03 6.49 -1.22
CA ALA A 61 4.36 6.83 -2.59
C ALA A 61 3.16 6.68 -3.51
N ILE A 62 3.01 7.66 -4.39
CA ILE A 62 1.99 7.66 -5.44
C ILE A 62 2.62 7.07 -6.70
N ILE A 63 2.02 6.00 -7.21
CA ILE A 63 2.48 5.26 -8.38
C ILE A 63 1.59 5.63 -9.56
N SER A 64 2.19 6.02 -10.68
CA SER A 64 1.40 6.35 -11.87
C SER A 64 0.89 5.09 -12.57
N SER A 65 -0.41 5.05 -12.84
CA SER A 65 -1.09 3.99 -13.60
C SER A 65 -0.60 3.85 -15.05
N MET A 66 0.09 4.86 -15.60
CA MET A 66 0.58 4.85 -16.99
C MET A 66 1.78 3.93 -17.21
N HIS A 67 2.49 3.54 -16.15
CA HIS A 67 3.69 2.71 -16.20
C HIS A 67 3.42 1.26 -15.76
N GLU A 68 4.34 0.35 -16.07
CA GLU A 68 4.23 -1.07 -15.72
C GLU A 68 4.02 -1.29 -14.23
N ALA A 69 4.77 -0.59 -13.38
CA ALA A 69 4.63 -0.64 -11.93
C ALA A 69 3.21 -0.27 -11.46
N GLY A 70 2.58 0.71 -12.13
CA GLY A 70 1.19 1.09 -11.87
C GLY A 70 0.21 0.00 -12.26
N ARG A 71 0.32 -0.56 -13.47
CA ARG A 71 -0.55 -1.67 -13.91
C ARG A 71 -0.46 -2.89 -13.00
N ARG A 72 0.75 -3.18 -12.50
CA ARG A 72 0.96 -4.26 -11.53
C ARG A 72 0.28 -3.94 -10.20
N LEU A 73 0.42 -2.72 -9.67
CA LEU A 73 -0.29 -2.31 -8.46
C LEU A 73 -1.82 -2.30 -8.64
N GLU A 74 -2.30 -1.96 -9.85
CA GLU A 74 -3.72 -2.00 -10.21
C GLU A 74 -4.31 -3.40 -10.08
N SER A 75 -3.56 -4.44 -10.50
CA SER A 75 -3.99 -5.84 -10.33
C SER A 75 -4.13 -6.27 -8.87
N LEU A 76 -3.57 -5.51 -7.92
CA LEU A 76 -3.68 -5.73 -6.48
C LEU A 76 -4.76 -4.85 -5.82
N GLY A 77 -5.58 -4.16 -6.63
CA GLY A 77 -6.64 -3.25 -6.17
C GLY A 77 -6.24 -1.78 -6.10
N GLY A 78 -5.02 -1.44 -6.54
CA GLY A 78 -4.54 -0.05 -6.65
C GLY A 78 -4.03 0.57 -5.34
N VAL A 79 -4.02 -0.20 -4.26
CA VAL A 79 -3.48 0.20 -2.95
C VAL A 79 -2.77 -1.01 -2.34
N ALA A 80 -1.54 -0.81 -1.86
CA ALA A 80 -0.77 -1.84 -1.18
C ALA A 80 0.17 -1.23 -0.14
N GLY A 81 0.72 -2.05 0.76
CA GLY A 81 1.67 -1.62 1.78
C GLY A 81 2.76 -2.66 1.98
N LEU A 82 3.98 -2.19 2.16
CA LEU A 82 5.08 -2.96 2.73
C LEU A 82 5.05 -2.80 4.24
N LEU A 83 5.14 -3.92 4.95
CA LEU A 83 4.96 -3.96 6.40
C LEU A 83 6.29 -4.02 7.14
N ARG A 84 6.26 -3.64 8.42
CA ARG A 84 7.38 -3.73 9.37
C ARG A 84 7.50 -5.13 9.98
N TYR A 85 6.39 -5.86 10.00
CA TYR A 85 6.26 -7.23 10.50
C TYR A 85 5.13 -7.94 9.76
N LYS A 86 5.17 -9.28 9.74
CA LYS A 86 4.11 -10.09 9.09
C LYS A 86 2.81 -9.95 9.87
N MET A 87 1.72 -9.77 9.14
CA MET A 87 0.36 -9.75 9.70
C MET A 87 -0.38 -11.01 9.27
N GLU A 88 -1.21 -11.55 10.15
CA GLU A 88 -2.11 -12.69 9.88
C GLU A 88 -3.40 -12.24 9.20
#